data_AF-A0A1G9B691-F1
#
_entry.id   AF-A0A1G9B691-F1
#
_cell.length_a   1.000
_cell.length_b   1.000
_cell.length_c   1.000
_cell.angle_alpha   90.00
_cell.angle_beta   90.00
_cell.angle_gamma   90.00
#
_symmetry.space_group_name_H-M   'P 1'
#
loop_
_entity.id
_entity.type
_entity.pdbx_description
1 polymer ?
#
loop_
_entity_poly.entity_id
_entity_poly.type
_entity_poly.pdbx_seq_one_letter_code
_entity_poly.pdbx_strand_id
1 'polypeptide(L)'
;MAAHMSRSLQRAMKKDASRIARSFASSCYDYRRDGRLVRVTDPRAIRVLARAFEHVLINGGKPWAVIISDADAAAFPRFPELPTGYIHCFVAGFDAEGRGTYSVRSPLTRGADTDMCRQIALGAALAEMLHVRRVHAQSPAVKRSYRPPSCFATKGQRSFLDL
;
A
#
# COMPACT_ATOMS: atom_id res chain seq x y z
N MET A 1 -7.51 -5.80 -15.37
CA MET A 1 -8.49 -4.72 -15.60
C MET A 1 -8.30 -3.66 -14.53
N ALA A 2 -7.70 -2.52 -14.88
CA ALA A 2 -7.67 -1.38 -13.96
C ALA A 2 -9.08 -0.79 -13.91
N ALA A 3 -9.77 -0.91 -12.77
CA ALA A 3 -11.06 -0.26 -12.59
C ALA A 3 -10.85 1.25 -12.75
N HIS A 4 -11.48 1.85 -13.77
CA HIS A 4 -11.40 3.28 -13.99
C HIS A 4 -12.18 3.98 -12.88
N MET A 5 -11.46 4.45 -11.86
CA MET A 5 -12.07 5.15 -10.73
C MET A 5 -12.75 6.44 -11.23
N SER A 6 -13.99 6.69 -10.81
CA SER A 6 -14.70 7.91 -11.24
C SER A 6 -13.98 9.16 -10.73
N ARG A 7 -14.04 10.26 -11.49
CA ARG A 7 -13.41 11.53 -11.09
C ARG A 7 -13.96 12.06 -9.76
N SER A 8 -15.25 11.81 -9.48
CA SER A 8 -15.87 12.18 -8.21
C SER A 8 -15.30 11.38 -7.04
N LEU A 9 -15.11 10.07 -7.21
CA LEU A 9 -14.47 9.21 -6.21
C LEU A 9 -13.01 9.59 -5.98
N GLN A 10 -12.25 9.89 -7.04
CA GLN A 10 -10.87 10.40 -6.93
C GLN A 10 -10.79 11.69 -6.11
N ARG A 11 -11.68 12.65 -6.37
CA ARG A 11 -11.72 13.92 -5.59
C ARG A 11 -12.04 13.69 -4.12
N ALA A 12 -13.01 12.81 -3.85
CA ALA A 12 -13.39 12.49 -2.47
C ALA A 12 -12.26 11.76 -1.72
N MET A 13 -11.60 10.79 -2.37
CA MET A 13 -10.44 10.09 -1.80
C MET A 13 -9.26 11.02 -1.55
N LYS A 14 -9.01 11.98 -2.45
CA LYS A 14 -7.95 12.98 -2.28
C LYS A 14 -8.19 13.87 -1.07
N LYS A 15 -9.45 14.28 -0.82
CA LYS A 15 -9.83 15.10 0.34
C LYS A 15 -9.54 14.39 1.67
N ASP A 16 -9.79 13.08 1.71
CA ASP A 16 -9.65 12.25 2.92
C ASP A 16 -8.35 11.41 2.93
N ALA A 17 -7.41 11.67 2.02
CA ALA A 17 -6.30 10.75 1.71
C ALA A 17 -5.47 10.41 2.95
N SER A 18 -5.07 11.41 3.73
CA SER A 18 -4.27 11.19 4.95
C SER A 18 -4.99 10.28 5.97
N ARG A 19 -6.30 10.48 6.18
CA ARG A 19 -7.10 9.68 7.12
C ARG A 19 -7.22 8.24 6.64
N ILE A 20 -7.56 8.05 5.37
CA ILE A 20 -7.69 6.73 4.76
C ILE A 20 -6.34 5.99 4.76
N ALA A 21 -5.26 6.69 4.43
CA ALA A 21 -3.91 6.13 4.39
C ALA A 21 -3.45 5.61 5.75
N ARG A 22 -3.75 6.32 6.86
CA ARG A 22 -3.47 5.83 8.22
C ARG A 22 -4.24 4.56 8.55
N SER A 23 -5.48 4.43 8.06
CA SER A 23 -6.27 3.21 8.22
C SER A 23 -5.64 2.03 7.49
N PHE A 24 -5.14 2.24 6.27
CA PHE A 24 -4.41 1.21 5.54
C PHE A 24 -3.11 0.83 6.26
N ALA A 25 -2.28 1.82 6.59
CA ALA A 25 -0.99 1.62 7.25
C ALA A 25 -1.09 0.83 8.56
N SER A 26 -2.08 1.15 9.41
CA SER A 26 -2.28 0.45 10.68
C SER A 26 -2.82 -0.98 10.52
N SER A 27 -3.29 -1.37 9.33
CA SER A 27 -3.82 -2.69 9.04
C SER A 27 -2.84 -3.59 8.29
N CYS A 28 -1.62 -3.10 8.04
CA CYS A 28 -0.60 -3.83 7.30
C CYS A 28 0.06 -4.94 8.15
N TYR A 29 0.43 -6.00 7.45
CA TYR A 29 1.17 -7.14 7.98
C TYR A 29 2.48 -7.29 7.22
N ASP A 30 3.48 -7.83 7.89
CA ASP A 30 4.77 -8.20 7.30
C ASP A 30 5.20 -9.56 7.82
N TYR A 31 6.17 -10.15 7.16
CA TYR A 31 6.88 -11.29 7.69
C TYR A 31 7.92 -10.86 8.71
N ARG A 32 8.24 -11.71 9.68
CA ARG A 32 9.48 -11.59 10.47
C ARG A 32 10.60 -12.38 9.80
N ARG A 33 11.82 -12.21 10.30
CA ARG A 33 12.99 -13.01 9.88
C ARG A 33 12.77 -14.53 10.05
N ASP A 34 11.91 -14.94 10.98
CA ASP A 34 11.52 -16.34 11.22
C ASP A 34 10.41 -16.86 10.27
N GLY A 35 9.96 -16.05 9.31
CA GLY A 35 8.91 -16.40 8.36
C GLY A 35 7.48 -16.31 8.91
N ARG A 36 7.27 -15.87 10.17
CA ARG A 36 5.93 -15.66 10.71
C ARG A 36 5.34 -14.35 10.22
N LEU A 37 4.07 -14.37 9.84
CA LEU A 37 3.31 -13.17 9.49
C LEU A 37 2.88 -12.45 10.79
N VAL A 38 3.23 -11.17 10.91
CA VAL A 38 2.91 -10.33 12.06
C VAL A 38 2.36 -8.98 11.62
N ARG A 39 1.59 -8.34 12.48
CA ARG A 39 1.11 -6.97 12.24
C ARG A 39 2.27 -5.98 12.38
N VAL A 40 2.32 -4.96 11.53
CA VAL A 40 3.25 -3.85 11.69
C VAL A 40 2.75 -2.94 12.82
N THR A 41 3.49 -2.86 13.92
CA THR A 41 3.11 -2.08 15.11
C THR A 41 4.04 -0.89 15.39
N ASP A 42 5.23 -0.86 14.78
CA ASP A 42 6.17 0.23 14.99
C ASP A 42 5.60 1.57 14.46
N PRO A 43 5.49 2.62 15.28
CA PRO A 43 4.93 3.90 14.86
C PRO A 43 5.68 4.55 13.70
N ARG A 44 6.99 4.31 13.56
CA ARG A 44 7.81 4.82 12.48
C ARG A 44 7.47 4.13 11.16
N ALA A 45 7.38 2.80 11.17
CA ALA A 45 6.96 2.05 9.99
C ALA A 45 5.53 2.44 9.56
N ILE A 46 4.61 2.60 10.51
CA ILE A 46 3.24 3.05 10.24
C ILE A 46 3.23 4.45 9.59
N ARG A 47 4.09 5.39 10.03
CA ARG A 47 4.19 6.72 9.39
C ARG A 47 4.69 6.63 7.95
N VAL A 48 5.68 5.78 7.68
CA VAL A 48 6.20 5.55 6.31
C VAL A 48 5.10 4.98 5.43
N LEU A 49 4.42 3.93 5.90
CA LEU A 49 3.27 3.31 5.24
C LEU A 49 2.17 4.34 4.94
N ALA A 50 1.81 5.15 5.93
CA ALA A 50 0.74 6.15 5.78
C ALA A 50 1.10 7.20 4.73
N ARG A 51 2.33 7.71 4.72
CA ARG A 51 2.79 8.65 3.68
C ARG A 51 2.72 8.02 2.30
N ALA A 52 3.17 6.78 2.17
CA ALA A 52 3.15 6.09 0.88
C ALA A 52 1.73 5.82 0.38
N PHE A 53 0.83 5.34 1.23
CA PHE A 53 -0.59 5.16 0.85
C PHE A 53 -1.28 6.47 0.52
N GLU A 54 -0.95 7.56 1.21
CA GLU A 54 -1.46 8.89 0.87
C GLU A 54 -1.06 9.29 -0.55
N HIS A 55 0.19 9.07 -0.96
CA HIS A 55 0.63 9.29 -2.34
C HIS A 55 -0.13 8.39 -3.34
N VAL A 56 -0.33 7.11 -3.02
CA VAL A 56 -1.11 6.19 -3.86
C VAL A 56 -2.54 6.71 -4.05
N LEU A 57 -3.20 7.15 -2.97
CA LEU A 57 -4.57 7.69 -3.02
C LEU A 57 -4.66 8.99 -3.83
N ILE A 58 -3.71 9.91 -3.63
CA ILE A 58 -3.64 11.18 -4.37
C ILE A 58 -3.41 10.94 -5.86
N ASN A 59 -2.61 9.93 -6.21
CA ASN A 59 -2.28 9.56 -7.58
C ASN A 59 -3.27 8.59 -8.23
N GLY A 60 -4.50 8.52 -7.71
CA GLY A 60 -5.59 7.74 -8.31
C GLY A 60 -5.43 6.23 -8.16
N GLY A 61 -4.76 5.78 -7.11
CA GLY A 61 -4.57 4.36 -6.79
C GLY A 61 -3.35 3.71 -7.46
N LYS A 62 -2.53 4.48 -8.19
CA LYS A 62 -1.31 3.97 -8.81
C LYS A 62 -0.27 3.64 -7.73
N PRO A 63 0.39 2.46 -7.80
CA PRO A 63 1.46 2.13 -6.88
C PRO A 63 2.59 3.16 -6.90
N TRP A 64 3.17 3.40 -5.73
CA TRP A 64 4.14 4.46 -5.51
C TRP A 64 5.39 3.91 -4.83
N ALA A 65 6.56 4.24 -5.38
CA ALA A 65 7.87 3.89 -4.83
C ALA A 65 8.53 5.12 -4.19
N VAL A 66 9.06 4.96 -2.98
CA VAL A 66 9.77 6.00 -2.25
C VAL A 66 11.06 5.46 -1.67
N ILE A 67 12.10 6.30 -1.64
CA ILE A 67 13.35 5.97 -0.98
C ILE A 67 13.18 6.22 0.52
N ILE A 68 13.60 5.27 1.33
CA ILE A 68 13.54 5.39 2.79
C ILE A 68 14.95 5.29 3.38
N SER A 69 15.14 5.92 4.54
CA SER A 69 16.40 5.82 5.27
C SER A 69 16.57 4.44 5.89
N ASP A 70 17.81 4.04 6.20
CA ASP A 70 18.09 2.78 6.92
C ASP A 70 17.32 2.70 8.23
N ALA A 71 17.22 3.83 8.93
CA ALA A 71 16.54 3.92 10.20
C ALA A 71 15.01 3.80 10.06
N ASP A 72 14.42 4.23 8.93
CA ASP A 72 13.00 3.97 8.61
C ASP A 72 12.78 2.52 8.21
N ALA A 73 13.74 1.95 7.48
CA ALA A 73 13.65 0.60 6.97
C ALA A 73 13.82 -0.44 8.10
N ALA A 74 14.68 -0.16 9.09
CA ALA A 74 14.86 -0.97 10.30
C ALA A 74 13.60 -1.03 11.19
N ALA A 75 12.62 -0.14 11.00
CA ALA A 75 11.35 -0.19 11.72
C ALA A 75 10.40 -1.28 11.21
N PHE A 76 10.68 -1.88 10.04
CA PHE A 76 9.84 -2.92 9.47
C PHE A 76 10.23 -4.32 9.98
N PRO A 77 9.26 -5.23 10.22
CA PRO A 77 9.55 -6.56 10.78
C PRO A 77 10.47 -7.42 9.89
N ARG A 78 10.38 -7.27 8.57
CA ARG A 78 11.29 -7.88 7.60
C ARG A 78 12.23 -6.83 7.02
N PHE A 79 13.26 -6.49 7.78
CA PHE A 79 14.34 -5.66 7.26
C PHE A 79 15.57 -6.50 6.90
N PRO A 80 15.96 -6.61 5.61
CA PRO A 80 17.27 -7.09 5.24
C PRO A 80 18.30 -6.00 5.52
N GLU A 81 19.28 -6.29 6.37
CA GLU A 81 20.46 -5.43 6.50
C GLU A 81 21.16 -5.36 5.15
N LEU A 82 21.41 -4.15 4.66
CA LEU A 82 22.18 -3.93 3.44
C LEU A 82 23.60 -3.47 3.77
N PRO A 83 24.56 -3.71 2.87
CA PRO A 83 25.86 -3.07 2.95
C PRO A 83 25.73 -1.54 2.83
N THR A 84 26.73 -0.83 3.32
CA THR A 84 26.81 0.63 3.19
C THR A 84 26.77 1.08 1.72
N GLY A 85 25.97 2.11 1.43
CA GLY A 85 25.86 2.70 0.09
C GLY A 85 24.78 2.10 -0.81
N TYR A 86 23.96 1.19 -0.27
CA TYR A 86 22.75 0.72 -0.94
C TYR A 86 21.54 1.54 -0.51
N ILE A 87 20.52 1.58 -1.36
CA ILE A 87 19.32 2.39 -1.15
C ILE A 87 18.13 1.47 -0.89
N HIS A 88 17.36 1.78 0.14
CA HIS A 88 16.08 1.14 0.40
C HIS A 88 14.97 1.85 -0.36
N CYS A 89 14.22 1.07 -1.14
CA CYS A 89 13.03 1.50 -1.83
C CYS A 89 11.81 0.80 -1.23
N PHE A 90 10.87 1.60 -0.77
CA PHE A 90 9.58 1.15 -0.28
C PHE A 90 8.54 1.33 -1.38
N VAL A 91 7.71 0.33 -1.66
CA VAL A 91 6.60 0.44 -2.61
C VAL A 91 5.29 0.13 -1.93
N ALA A 92 4.30 1.02 -2.04
CA ALA A 92 2.91 0.77 -1.64
C ALA A 92 1.97 0.76 -2.84
N GLY A 93 0.87 0.03 -2.72
CA GLY A 93 -0.17 -0.04 -3.72
C GLY A 93 -1.43 -0.72 -3.19
N PHE A 94 -2.35 -1.05 -4.09
CA PHE A 94 -3.52 -1.85 -3.78
C PHE A 94 -3.42 -3.21 -4.48
N ASP A 95 -3.85 -4.26 -3.79
CA ASP A 95 -3.99 -5.58 -4.40
C ASP A 95 -5.27 -5.68 -5.25
N ALA A 96 -5.51 -6.84 -5.86
CA ALA A 96 -6.67 -7.08 -6.72
C ALA A 96 -8.03 -6.96 -5.97
N GLU A 97 -8.04 -7.04 -4.63
CA GLU A 97 -9.22 -6.87 -3.78
C GLU A 97 -9.34 -5.43 -3.24
N GLY A 98 -8.44 -4.52 -3.64
CA GLY A 98 -8.42 -3.14 -3.18
C GLY A 98 -7.84 -2.96 -1.76
N ARG A 99 -7.15 -3.97 -1.21
CA ARG A 99 -6.48 -3.86 0.09
C ARG A 99 -5.13 -3.18 -0.07
N GLY A 100 -4.77 -2.35 0.91
CA GLY A 100 -3.44 -1.75 0.97
C GLY A 100 -2.36 -2.83 1.13
N THR A 101 -1.41 -2.85 0.20
CA THR A 101 -0.27 -3.76 0.21
C THR A 101 1.03 -2.99 0.00
N TYR A 102 2.14 -3.54 0.46
CA TYR A 102 3.45 -2.94 0.30
C TYR A 102 4.56 -3.98 0.13
N SER A 103 5.71 -3.53 -0.36
CA SER A 103 6.93 -4.32 -0.47
C SER A 103 8.13 -3.41 -0.16
N VAL A 104 9.02 -3.87 0.71
CA VAL A 104 10.32 -3.22 0.95
C VAL A 104 11.35 -3.91 0.07
N ARG A 105 11.99 -3.13 -0.79
CA ARG A 105 12.97 -3.60 -1.77
C ARG A 105 14.26 -2.85 -1.63
N SER A 106 15.33 -3.53 -2.00
CA SER A 106 16.67 -2.99 -1.96
C SER A 106 17.30 -3.28 -3.31
N PRO A 107 16.96 -2.52 -4.37
CA PRO A 107 17.59 -2.71 -5.66
C PRO A 107 19.11 -2.55 -5.48
N LEU A 108 19.86 -3.62 -5.78
CA LEU A 108 21.30 -3.69 -5.58
C LEU A 108 22.01 -2.89 -6.67
N THR A 109 21.91 -1.56 -6.61
CA THR A 109 22.49 -0.69 -7.63
C THR A 109 23.33 0.39 -6.98
N ARG A 110 24.59 0.06 -6.70
CA ARG A 110 25.58 1.01 -6.19
C ARG A 110 25.79 2.12 -7.22
N GLY A 111 25.55 3.37 -6.82
CA GLY A 111 25.74 4.54 -7.69
C GLY A 111 24.67 4.72 -8.77
N ALA A 112 23.57 3.97 -8.72
CA ALA A 112 22.43 4.23 -9.60
C ALA A 112 21.71 5.51 -9.21
N ASP A 113 21.17 6.18 -10.23
CA ASP A 113 20.24 7.26 -10.03
C ASP A 113 19.02 6.80 -9.21
N THR A 114 18.55 7.70 -8.36
CA THR A 114 17.44 7.48 -7.43
C THR A 114 16.13 7.14 -8.15
N ASP A 115 15.89 7.71 -9.33
CA ASP A 115 14.68 7.41 -10.09
C ASP A 115 14.76 6.05 -10.76
N MET A 116 15.94 5.65 -11.24
CA MET A 116 16.16 4.28 -11.71
C MET A 116 15.90 3.25 -10.60
N CYS A 117 16.40 3.51 -9.38
CA CYS A 117 16.14 2.63 -8.22
C CYS A 117 14.64 2.49 -7.94
N ARG A 118 13.90 3.61 -7.97
CA ARG A 118 12.45 3.61 -7.77
C ARG A 118 11.73 2.82 -8.86
N GLN A 119 12.11 2.98 -10.13
CA GLN A 119 11.50 2.25 -11.24
C GLN A 119 11.73 0.74 -11.14
N ILE A 120 12.96 0.32 -10.81
CA ILE A 120 13.30 -1.11 -10.59
C ILE A 120 12.47 -1.67 -9.43
N ALA A 121 12.45 -0.96 -8.30
CA ALA A 121 11.68 -1.38 -7.14
C ALA A 121 10.18 -1.48 -7.45
N LEU A 122 9.64 -0.49 -8.17
CA LEU A 122 8.24 -0.47 -8.59
C LEU A 122 7.91 -1.65 -9.52
N GLY A 123 8.73 -1.91 -10.53
CA GLY A 123 8.55 -3.04 -11.44
C GLY A 123 8.55 -4.39 -10.71
N ALA A 124 9.52 -4.60 -9.82
CA ALA A 124 9.62 -5.81 -9.01
C ALA A 124 8.47 -5.96 -8.00
N ALA A 125 8.00 -4.85 -7.41
CA ALA A 125 6.89 -4.86 -6.47
C ALA A 125 5.54 -5.09 -7.16
N LEU A 126 5.32 -4.51 -8.35
CA LEU A 126 4.11 -4.76 -9.15
C LEU A 126 3.97 -6.24 -9.49
N ALA A 127 5.07 -6.90 -9.86
CA ALA A 127 5.07 -8.34 -10.09
C ALA A 127 4.60 -9.09 -8.84
N GLU A 128 5.15 -8.79 -7.65
CA GLU A 128 4.68 -9.41 -6.40
C GLU A 128 3.22 -9.13 -6.12
N MET A 129 2.78 -7.86 -6.19
CA MET A 129 1.41 -7.45 -5.88
C MET A 129 0.38 -8.15 -6.79
N LEU A 130 0.74 -8.44 -8.04
CA LEU A 130 -0.08 -9.22 -8.97
C LEU A 130 -0.11 -10.73 -8.62
N HIS A 131 0.98 -11.26 -8.06
CA HIS A 131 1.10 -12.67 -7.65
C HIS A 131 0.63 -12.95 -6.21
N VAL A 132 0.32 -11.93 -5.40
CA VAL A 132 -0.19 -12.04 -4.00
C VAL A 132 -1.60 -12.67 -3.90
N ARG A 133 -2.03 -13.44 -4.89
CA ARG A 133 -3.18 -14.37 -4.77
C ARG A 133 -3.00 -15.47 -3.71
N ARG A 134 -1.83 -15.61 -3.05
CA ARG A 134 -1.56 -16.72 -2.11
C ARG A 134 -1.17 -16.36 -0.68
N VAL A 135 -0.99 -15.08 -0.34
CA VAL A 135 -0.41 -14.71 0.97
C VAL A 135 -1.37 -13.95 1.88
N HIS A 136 -2.65 -13.90 1.52
CA HIS A 136 -3.71 -13.71 2.50
C HIS A 136 -3.96 -15.03 3.22
N ALA A 137 -2.99 -15.47 4.02
CA ALA A 137 -3.29 -16.33 5.13
C ALA A 137 -4.20 -15.50 6.05
N GLN A 138 -5.48 -15.70 5.85
CA GLN A 138 -6.59 -15.15 6.61
C GLN A 138 -6.20 -15.07 8.08
N SER A 139 -6.27 -13.87 8.67
CA SER A 139 -6.71 -13.83 10.06
C SER A 139 -8.16 -14.33 10.04
N PRO A 140 -8.52 -15.43 10.72
CA PRO A 140 -9.88 -15.96 10.67
C PRO A 140 -10.94 -15.05 11.32
N ALA A 141 -10.60 -13.85 11.79
CA ALA A 141 -11.45 -13.05 12.67
C ALA A 141 -11.95 -11.71 12.13
N VAL A 142 -11.66 -11.32 10.88
CA VAL A 142 -12.15 -10.01 10.37
C VAL A 142 -12.93 -10.17 9.06
N LYS A 143 -14.11 -10.80 9.15
CA LYS A 143 -15.23 -10.49 8.24
C LYS A 143 -15.77 -9.08 8.55
N ARG A 144 -14.95 -8.05 8.39
CA ARG A 144 -15.50 -6.70 8.18
C ARG A 144 -15.44 -6.48 6.69
N SER A 145 -16.57 -6.73 6.03
CA SER A 145 -16.85 -6.12 4.73
C SER A 145 -16.46 -4.66 4.85
N TYR A 146 -15.46 -4.23 4.07
CA TYR A 146 -15.23 -2.81 3.90
C TYR A 146 -16.54 -2.23 3.33
N ARG A 147 -17.37 -1.67 4.21
CA ARG A 147 -18.45 -0.79 3.80
C ARG A 147 -17.75 0.53 3.51
N PRO A 148 -17.77 1.04 2.27
CA PRO A 148 -17.34 2.41 2.03
C PRO A 148 -18.14 3.32 3.00
N PRO A 149 -17.52 4.38 3.54
CA PRO A 149 -18.19 5.26 4.48
C PRO A 149 -19.55 5.71 3.93
N SER A 150 -20.58 5.68 4.77
CA SER A 150 -21.99 5.96 4.42
C SER A 150 -22.21 7.36 3.81
N CYS A 151 -21.19 8.22 3.83
CA CYS A 151 -21.13 9.48 3.09
C CYS A 151 -21.25 9.32 1.56
N PHE A 152 -21.10 8.10 1.04
CA PHE A 152 -21.21 7.78 -0.38
C PHE A 152 -22.58 7.20 -0.80
N ALA A 153 -23.56 7.13 0.11
CA ALA A 153 -24.94 6.86 -0.28
C ALA A 153 -25.51 8.11 -0.99
N THR A 154 -25.39 8.14 -2.31
CA THR A 154 -26.13 9.09 -3.14
C THR A 154 -27.62 8.91 -2.86
N LYS A 155 -28.24 9.89 -2.20
CA LYS A 155 -29.68 10.13 -2.24
C LYS A 155 -30.07 10.28 -3.72
N GLY A 156 -30.60 9.24 -4.34
CA GLY A 156 -31.10 9.33 -5.71
C GLY A 156 -30.92 8.08 -6.57
N GLN A 157 -31.43 6.94 -6.12
CA GLN A 157 -31.96 5.95 -7.06
C GLN A 157 -33.41 5.70 -6.67
N ARG A 158 -34.32 6.46 -7.31
CA ARG A 158 -35.71 6.00 -7.44
C ARG A 158 -35.69 4.86 -8.45
N SER A 159 -36.25 3.74 -8.04
CA SER A 159 -36.53 2.57 -8.86
C SER A 159 -37.24 3.00 -10.14
N PHE A 160 -36.64 2.65 -11.28
CA PHE A 160 -37.23 2.75 -12.60
C PHE A 160 -37.72 1.36 -13.00
N LEU A 161 -38.67 0.82 -12.22
CA LEU A 161 -39.39 -0.41 -12.51
C LEU A 161 -40.77 -0.29 -11.87
N ASP A 162 -41.63 0.46 -12.54
CA ASP A 162 -43.09 0.34 -12.50
C ASP A 162 -43.58 0.72 -13.91
N LEU A 163 -43.55 -0.28 -14.79
CA LEU A 163 -44.37 -0.40 -16.00
C LEU A 163 -44.70 -1.89 -16.15
#